data_AF-A0A843FNW1-F1
#
_entry.id   AF-A0A843FNW1-F1
#
_cell.length_a   1.000
_cell.length_b   1.000
_cell.length_c   1.000
_cell.angle_alpha   90.00
_cell.angle_beta   90.00
_cell.angle_gamma   90.00
#
_symmetry.space_group_name_H-M   'P 1'
#
loop_
_entity.id
_entity.type
_entity.pdbx_description
1 polymer ?
#
loop_
_entity_poly.entity_id
_entity_poly.type
_entity_poly.pdbx_seq_one_letter_code
_entity_poly.pdbx_strand_id
1 'polypeptide(L)'
;MLVNADIYVKDVPGQLVAALDPMSVLNANIIGVVHSREQVISGRIAVNLTFDIDPERIEKLKEIWKEKDVIVVRIDSAVDLRNIVFMIIGDINAVI
;
A
#
# COMPACT_ATOMS: atom_id res chain seq x y z
N MET A 1 0.33 8.96 -5.27
CA MET A 1 -0.05 8.82 -3.85
C MET A 1 0.75 7.69 -3.24
N LEU A 2 1.37 7.91 -2.08
CA LEU A 2 2.11 6.87 -1.37
C LEU A 2 1.14 5.87 -0.74
N VAL A 3 1.35 4.58 -0.99
CA VAL A 3 0.49 3.48 -0.56
C VAL A 3 1.35 2.42 0.12
N ASN A 4 0.86 1.89 1.23
CA ASN A 4 1.37 0.69 1.86
C ASN A 4 0.34 -0.45 1.67
N ALA A 5 0.79 -1.58 1.15
CA ALA A 5 -0.02 -2.76 0.94
C ALA A 5 0.59 -3.99 1.61
N ASP A 6 -0.24 -4.69 2.36
CA ASP A 6 0.07 -6.03 2.87
C ASP A 6 -0.60 -7.05 1.98
N ILE A 7 0.21 -7.89 1.33
CA ILE A 7 -0.25 -8.93 0.42
C ILE A 7 0.32 -10.30 0.81
N TYR A 8 -0.46 -11.35 0.56
CA TYR A 8 0.01 -12.73 0.64
C TYR A 8 0.15 -13.30 -0.77
N VAL A 9 1.33 -13.84 -1.02
CA VAL A 9 1.75 -14.38 -2.31
C VAL A 9 2.07 -15.85 -2.15
N LYS A 10 1.70 -16.73 -3.10
CA LYS A 10 2.07 -18.16 -3.02
C LYS A 10 3.58 -18.34 -2.89
N ASP A 11 4.00 -19.29 -2.05
CA ASP A 11 5.41 -19.70 -1.94
C ASP A 11 5.80 -20.62 -3.11
N VAL A 12 5.77 -20.07 -4.32
CA VAL A 12 6.26 -20.73 -5.53
C VAL A 12 7.26 -19.82 -6.26
N PRO A 13 8.28 -20.39 -6.93
CA PRO A 13 9.28 -19.59 -7.64
C PRO A 13 8.63 -18.63 -8.65
N GLY A 14 9.08 -17.38 -8.66
CA GLY A 14 8.59 -16.35 -9.58
C GLY A 14 7.31 -15.63 -9.15
N GLN A 15 6.60 -16.09 -8.11
CA GLN A 15 5.32 -15.48 -7.74
C GLN A 15 5.46 -14.06 -7.17
N LEU A 16 6.53 -13.76 -6.43
CA LEU A 16 6.81 -12.38 -5.98
C LEU A 16 6.98 -11.45 -7.18
N VAL A 17 7.72 -11.88 -8.21
CA VAL A 17 7.90 -11.11 -9.44
C VAL A 17 6.57 -10.93 -10.16
N ALA A 18 5.77 -11.99 -10.26
CA ALA A 18 4.44 -11.93 -10.88
C ALA A 18 3.49 -10.95 -10.16
N ALA A 19 3.61 -10.82 -8.84
CA ALA A 19 2.84 -9.87 -8.03
C ALA A 19 3.30 -8.41 -8.20
N LEU A 20 4.58 -8.18 -8.52
CA LEU A 20 5.15 -6.84 -8.74
C LEU A 20 5.05 -6.38 -10.20
N ASP A 21 5.01 -7.30 -11.15
CA ASP A 21 4.80 -7.06 -12.59
C ASP A 21 3.70 -6.04 -12.94
N PRO A 22 2.48 -6.09 -12.35
CA PRO A 22 1.44 -5.09 -12.63
C PRO A 22 1.81 -3.65 -12.22
N MET A 23 2.78 -3.46 -11.31
CA MET A 23 3.23 -2.13 -10.93
C MET A 23 3.84 -1.40 -12.12
N SER A 24 4.64 -2.10 -12.91
CA SER A 24 5.26 -1.56 -14.12
C SER A 24 4.21 -1.16 -15.16
N VAL A 25 3.16 -1.99 -15.33
CA VAL A 25 2.07 -1.73 -16.29
C VAL A 25 1.21 -0.52 -15.86
N LEU A 26 1.03 -0.33 -14.56
CA LEU A 26 0.22 0.76 -14.01
C LEU A 26 1.03 2.04 -13.73
N ASN A 27 2.30 2.11 -14.16
CA ASN A 27 3.25 3.18 -13.82
C ASN A 27 3.31 3.47 -12.31
N ALA A 28 3.19 2.43 -11.48
CA ALA A 28 3.43 2.55 -10.06
C ALA A 28 4.94 2.51 -9.78
N ASN A 29 5.40 3.43 -8.94
CA ASN A 29 6.79 3.51 -8.52
C ASN A 29 6.98 2.76 -7.20
N ILE A 30 7.74 1.66 -7.21
CA ILE A 30 8.01 0.89 -6.01
C ILE A 30 9.09 1.60 -5.19
N ILE A 31 8.80 1.84 -3.90
CA ILE A 31 9.72 2.51 -2.97
C ILE A 31 10.38 1.49 -2.06
N GLY A 32 9.66 0.45 -1.65
CA GLY A 32 10.20 -0.60 -0.80
C GLY A 32 9.39 -1.88 -0.87
N VAL A 33 10.10 -3.01 -0.82
CA VAL A 33 9.50 -4.35 -0.74
C VAL A 33 10.13 -5.07 0.44
N VAL A 34 9.32 -5.49 1.40
CA VAL A 34 9.76 -6.31 2.53
C VAL A 34 8.98 -7.61 2.49
N HIS A 35 9.67 -8.72 2.39
CA HIS A 35 9.07 -10.05 2.45
C HIS A 35 9.59 -10.79 3.68
N SER A 36 8.71 -11.48 4.39
CA SER A 36 9.09 -12.34 5.52
C SER A 36 8.69 -13.78 5.25
N ARG A 37 9.67 -14.67 5.22
CA ARG A 37 9.45 -16.13 5.15
C ARG A 37 9.16 -16.76 6.52
N GLU A 38 9.23 -15.99 7.60
CA GLU A 38 8.91 -16.48 8.95
C GLU A 38 7.39 -16.51 9.20
N GLN A 39 6.63 -15.65 8.51
CA GLN A 39 5.16 -15.59 8.59
C GLN A 39 4.52 -16.26 7.37
N VAL A 40 4.80 -17.55 7.17
CA VAL A 40 4.10 -18.35 6.15
C VAL A 40 2.78 -18.85 6.71
N ILE A 41 1.69 -18.25 6.26
CA ILE A 41 0.33 -18.70 6.60
C ILE A 41 -0.19 -19.49 5.41
N SER A 42 -0.45 -20.79 5.61
CA SER A 42 -1.06 -21.67 4.60
C SER A 42 -0.32 -21.71 3.25
N GLY A 43 1.02 -21.71 3.26
CA GLY A 43 1.85 -21.78 2.04
C GLY A 43 1.92 -20.47 1.24
N ARG A 44 1.59 -19.34 1.87
CA ARG A 44 1.77 -18.00 1.30
C ARG A 44 2.75 -17.16 2.12
N ILE A 45 3.60 -16.42 1.43
CA ILE A 45 4.58 -15.47 1.99
C ILE A 45 3.88 -14.12 2.18
N ALA A 46 4.05 -13.53 3.37
CA ALA A 46 3.65 -12.16 3.63
C ALA A 46 4.63 -11.18 2.98
N VAL A 47 4.11 -10.23 2.21
CA VAL A 47 4.88 -9.18 1.56
C VAL A 47 4.26 -7.83 1.90
N ASN A 48 5.05 -6.97 2.52
CA ASN A 48 4.73 -5.57 2.69
C ASN A 48 5.34 -4.78 1.52
N LEU A 49 4.49 -4.03 0.83
CA LEU A 49 4.86 -3.26 -0.34
C LEU A 49 4.55 -1.78 -0.10
N THR A 50 5.55 -0.92 -0.29
CA THR A 50 5.36 0.53 -0.29
C THR A 50 5.63 1.07 -1.69
N PHE A 51 4.67 1.79 -2.26
CA PHE A 51 4.73 2.27 -3.64
C PHE A 51 3.95 3.57 -3.84
N ASP A 52 4.32 4.35 -4.84
CA ASP A 52 3.58 5.52 -5.29
C ASP A 52 2.77 5.15 -6.54
N ILE A 53 1.46 5.35 -6.49
CA ILE A 53 0.56 5.13 -7.62
C ILE A 53 -0.46 6.26 -7.74
N ASP A 54 -0.92 6.50 -8.96
CA ASP A 54 -2.11 7.31 -9.22
C ASP A 54 -3.35 6.68 -8.54
N PRO A 55 -4.10 7.43 -7.70
CA PRO A 55 -5.29 6.93 -7.02
C PRO A 55 -6.33 6.28 -7.94
N GLU A 56 -6.47 6.76 -9.18
CA GLU A 56 -7.44 6.22 -10.15
C GLU A 56 -7.10 4.78 -10.58
N ARG A 57 -5.84 4.36 -10.39
CA ARG A 57 -5.32 3.06 -10.82
C ARG A 57 -5.34 2.01 -9.71
N ILE A 58 -5.68 2.38 -8.48
CA ILE A 58 -5.68 1.46 -7.33
C ILE A 58 -6.71 0.35 -7.49
N GLU A 59 -7.92 0.66 -7.95
CA GLU A 59 -8.96 -0.36 -8.15
C GLU A 59 -8.54 -1.35 -9.23
N LYS A 60 -7.98 -0.86 -10.34
CA LYS A 60 -7.42 -1.73 -11.39
C LYS A 60 -6.27 -2.61 -10.88
N LEU A 61 -5.42 -2.09 -10.00
CA LEU A 61 -4.36 -2.86 -9.37
C LEU A 61 -4.91 -4.02 -8.52
N LYS A 62 -5.95 -3.75 -7.71
CA LYS A 62 -6.63 -4.77 -6.90
C LYS A 62 -7.23 -5.88 -7.77
N GLU A 63 -7.84 -5.52 -8.90
CA GLU A 63 -8.38 -6.49 -9.86
C GLU A 63 -7.27 -7.41 -10.42
N ILE A 64 -6.16 -6.85 -10.90
CA ILE A 64 -5.05 -7.64 -11.44
C ILE A 64 -4.45 -8.56 -10.36
N TRP A 65 -4.30 -8.08 -9.12
CA TRP A 65 -3.84 -8.91 -8.03
C TRP A 65 -4.78 -10.07 -7.72
N LYS A 66 -6.09 -9.84 -7.77
CA LYS A 66 -7.10 -10.89 -7.61
C LYS A 66 -7.00 -11.94 -8.72
N GLU A 67 -6.79 -11.52 -9.97
CA GLU A 67 -6.58 -12.43 -11.10
C GLU A 67 -5.29 -13.26 -10.97
N LYS A 68 -4.23 -12.70 -10.39
CA LYS A 68 -2.94 -13.37 -10.15
C LYS A 68 -2.91 -14.21 -8.87
N ASP A 69 -4.06 -14.43 -8.22
CA ASP A 69 -4.19 -15.17 -6.93
C ASP A 69 -3.28 -14.60 -5.82
N VAL A 70 -3.15 -13.27 -5.81
CA VAL A 70 -2.54 -12.49 -4.73
C VAL A 70 -3.64 -12.06 -3.78
N ILE A 71 -3.50 -12.40 -2.50
CA ILE A 71 -4.46 -11.99 -1.48
C ILE A 71 -4.03 -10.64 -0.93
N VAL A 72 -4.90 -9.64 -1.08
CA VAL A 72 -4.71 -8.33 -0.48
C VAL A 72 -5.31 -8.34 0.92
N VAL A 73 -4.49 -8.13 1.95
CA VAL A 73 -4.92 -8.07 3.36
C VAL A 73 -5.35 -6.66 3.70
N ARG A 74 -4.52 -5.69 3.31
CA ARG A 74 -4.69 -4.28 3.64
C ARG A 74 -4.01 -3.43 2.59
N ILE A 75 -4.66 -2.34 2.22
CA ILE A 75 -4.10 -1.28 1.39
C ILE A 75 -4.46 0.02 2.10
N ASP A 76 -3.44 0.72 2.59
CA ASP A 76 -3.58 2.01 3.24
C ASP A 76 -2.80 3.07 2.47
N SER A 77 -3.37 4.27 2.39
CA SER A 77 -2.61 5.43 1.94
C SER A 77 -1.60 5.80 3.02
N ALA A 78 -0.31 5.75 2.68
CA ALA A 78 0.76 6.10 3.58
C ALA A 78 0.82 7.63 3.68
N VAL A 79 0.06 8.15 4.65
CA VAL A 79 -0.08 9.56 5.02
C VAL A 79 -0.84 10.39 3.98
N ASP A 80 -2.13 10.57 4.26
CA ASP A 80 -2.93 11.62 3.66
C ASP A 80 -2.61 12.96 4.36
N LEU A 81 -1.61 13.67 3.85
CA LEU A 81 -1.28 15.02 4.31
C LEU A 81 -2.40 15.97 3.87
N ARG A 82 -3.46 16.09 4.68
CA ARG A 82 -4.52 17.08 4.47
C ARG A 82 -4.10 18.43 5.03
N ASN A 83 -4.28 19.47 4.23
CA ASN A 83 -4.21 20.84 4.73
C ASN A 83 -5.42 21.08 5.65
N ILE A 84 -5.18 21.25 6.95
CA ILE A 84 -6.22 21.61 7.92
C ILE A 84 -6.06 23.11 8.21
N VAL A 85 -7.11 23.89 7.95
CA VAL A 85 -7.18 25.31 8.30
C VAL A 85 -7.98 25.44 9.60
N PHE A 86 -7.38 26.02 10.63
CA PHE A 86 -8.04 26.31 11.89
C PHE A 86 -8.39 27.81 11.96
N MET A 87 -9.61 28.11 12.40
CA MET A 87 -10.02 29.46 12.80
C MET A 87 -10.35 29.38 14.29
N ILE A 88 -9.58 30.11 15.11
CA ILE A 88 -9.79 30.18 16.55
C ILE A 88 -10.49 31.50 16.84
N ILE A 89 -11.68 31.45 17.43
CA ILE A 89 -12.44 32.62 17.87
C ILE A 89 -12.65 32.49 19.38
N GLY A 90 -12.14 33.45 20.12
CA GLY A 90 -12.26 33.48 21.57
C GLY A 90 -11.59 34.72 22.14
N ASP A 91 -11.89 35.03 23.39
CA ASP A 91 -11.25 36.11 24.12
C ASP A 91 -9.95 35.59 24.76
N ILE A 92 -8.85 36.31 24.56
CA ILE A 92 -7.52 35.91 25.04
C ILE A 92 -7.18 36.83 26.22
N ASN A 93 -7.51 36.38 27.43
CA ASN A 93 -7.07 37.09 28.63
C ASN A 93 -5.63 36.68 28.95
N ALA A 94 -4.67 37.48 28.46
CA ALA A 94 -3.31 37.42 28.94
C ALA A 94 -3.28 37.98 30.37
N VAL A 95 -3.29 37.11 31.37
CA VAL A 95 -2.99 37.52 32.75
C VAL A 95 -1.47 37.64 32.84
N ILE A 96 -0.98 38.88 32.92
CA ILE A 96 0.40 39.24 33.24
C ILE A 96 0.53 39.33 34.76
#